data_AF-A0A0L6UJN3-F1
#
_entry.id   AF-A0A0L6UJN3-F1
#
_cell.length_a   1.000
_cell.length_b   1.000
_cell.length_c   1.000
_cell.angle_alpha   90.00
_cell.angle_beta   90.00
_cell.angle_gamma   90.00
#
_symmetry.space_group_name_H-M   'P 1'
#
loop_
_entity.id
_entity.type
_entity.pdbx_description
1 polymer ?
#
loop_
_entity_poly.entity_id
_entity_poly.type
_entity_poly.pdbx_seq_one_letter_code
_entity_poly.pdbx_strand_id
1 'polypeptide(L)' 'MSEIRRKLVIVGDGACGKTCLLIVFSKGTFPEVGASS' A
#
# COMPACT_ATOMS: atom_id res chain seq x y z
N MET A 1 22.29 9.36 15.08
CA MET A 1 22.12 7.98 14.55
C MET A 1 21.58 8.13 13.14
N SER A 2 22.25 7.61 12.12
CA SER A 2 21.75 7.71 10.73
C SER A 2 20.53 6.81 10.57
N GLU A 3 19.49 7.33 9.92
CA GLU A 3 18.27 6.59 9.63
C GLU A 3 18.54 5.53 8.55
N ILE A 4 18.22 4.25 8.82
CA ILE A 4 18.40 3.18 7.82
C ILE A 4 17.26 3.25 6.82
N ARG A 5 17.57 3.64 5.58
CA ARG A 5 16.62 3.66 4.46
C ARG A 5 16.54 2.29 3.79
N ARG A 6 15.34 1.80 3.51
CA ARG A 6 15.09 0.54 2.79
C ARG A 6 14.14 0.79 1.61
N LYS A 7 14.32 0.03 0.53
CA LYS A 7 13.43 0.01 -0.63
C LYS A 7 12.62 -1.29 -0.61
N LEU A 8 11.29 -1.18 -0.56
CA LEU A 8 10.36 -2.30 -0.59
C LEU A 8 9.64 -2.33 -1.94
N VAL A 9 9.55 -3.51 -2.55
CA VAL A 9 8.77 -3.77 -3.76
C VAL A 9 7.79 -4.90 -3.47
N ILE A 10 6.53 -4.74 -3.86
CA ILE A 10 5.48 -5.75 -3.71
C ILE A 10 4.94 -6.15 -5.08
N VAL A 11 4.75 -7.45 -5.28
CA VAL A 11 4.27 -8.06 -6.53
C VAL A 11 3.07 -8.96 -6.27
N GLY A 12 2.29 -9.23 -7.31
CA GLY A 12 1.07 -10.04 -7.25
C GLY A 12 0.08 -9.60 -8.33
N ASP A 13 -1.02 -10.33 -8.48
CA ASP A 13 -1.98 -10.17 -9.58
C ASP A 13 -2.73 -8.83 -9.58
N GLY A 14 -3.43 -8.55 -10.67
CA GLY A 14 -4.36 -7.42 -10.74
C GLY A 14 -5.41 -7.49 -9.63
N ALA A 15 -5.84 -6.34 -9.10
CA ALA A 15 -6.88 -6.23 -8.06
C ALA A 15 -6.63 -6.98 -6.72
N CYS A 16 -5.49 -7.63 -6.50
CA CYS A 16 -5.20 -8.36 -5.24
C CYS A 16 -4.92 -7.47 -4.01
N GLY A 17 -5.11 -6.15 -4.09
CA GLY A 17 -5.07 -5.25 -2.94
C GLY A 17 -3.70 -4.69 -2.52
N LYS A 18 -2.63 -4.88 -3.31
CA LYS A 18 -1.27 -4.35 -2.98
C LYS A 18 -1.25 -2.86 -2.65
N THR A 19 -1.95 -2.05 -3.45
CA THR A 19 -2.05 -0.60 -3.24
C THR A 19 -2.82 -0.28 -1.97
N CYS A 20 -3.96 -0.94 -1.72
CA CYS A 20 -4.74 -0.75 -0.49
C CYS A 20 -3.91 -1.09 0.74
N LEU A 21 -3.16 -2.20 0.71
CA LEU A 21 -2.28 -2.61 1.80
C LEU A 21 -1.23 -1.54 2.12
N LEU A 22 -0.51 -1.04 1.12
CA LEU A 22 0.51 0.00 1.32
C LEU A 22 -0.08 1.34 1.76
N ILE A 23 -1.27 1.70 1.27
CA ILE A 23 -1.97 2.92 1.71
C ILE A 23 -2.37 2.82 3.17
N VAL A 24 -3.00 1.71 3.59
CA VAL A 24 -3.40 1.52 5.00
C VAL A 24 -2.17 1.48 5.90
N PHE A 25 -1.11 0.77 5.51
CA PHE A 25 0.14 0.72 6.28
C PHE A 25 0.77 2.11 6.45
N SER A 26 0.79 2.93 5.39
CA SER A 26 1.44 4.24 5.41
C SER A 26 0.58 5.37 5.97
N LYS A 27 -0.75 5.27 5.88
CA LYS A 27 -1.69 6.38 6.16
C LYS A 27 -2.73 6.05 7.24
N GLY A 28 -2.90 4.78 7.60
CA GLY A 28 -3.87 4.34 8.61
C GLY A 28 -5.33 4.35 8.17
N THR A 29 -5.63 4.68 6.90
CA THR A 29 -6.99 4.77 6.37
C THR A 29 -7.12 3.96 5.08
N PHE A 30 -8.26 3.28 4.92
CA PHE A 30 -8.55 2.52 3.71
C PHE A 30 -8.88 3.48 2.54
N PRO A 31 -8.38 3.22 1.31
CA PRO A 31 -8.66 4.09 0.17
C PRO A 31 -10.13 3.99 -0.27
N GLU A 32 -10.79 5.15 -0.48
CA GLU A 32 -12.18 5.23 -0.97
C GLU A 32 -12.28 5.04 -2.49
N VAL A 33 -11.17 5.17 -3.21
CA VAL A 33 -11.10 5.06 -4.67
C VAL A 33 -11.02 3.57 -5.05
N GLY A 34 -12.20 2.97 -5.23
CA GLY A 34 -12.35 1.55 -5.59
C GLY A 34 -13.75 1.00 -5.32
N ALA A 35 -14.54 1.65 -4.47
CA ALA A 35 -15.96 1.36 -4.30
C ALA A 35 -16.80 2.09 -5.36
N SER A 36 -16.53 1.83 -6.64
CA SER A 36 -17.45 2.18 -7.74
C SER A 36 -18.07 0.90 -8.28
N SER A 37 -18.66 0.12 -7.38
CA SER A 37 -19.73 -0.90 -7.54
C SER A 37 -19.84 -1.68 -6.24
#